data_AF-A0A3N6GMV1-F1
#
_entry.id   AF-A0A3N6GMV1-F1
#
_cell.length_a   1.000
_cell.length_b   1.000
_cell.length_c   1.000
_cell.angle_alpha   90.00
_cell.angle_beta   90.00
_cell.angle_gamma   90.00
#
_symmetry.space_group_name_H-M   'P 1'
#
loop_
_entity.id
_entity.type
_entity.pdbx_description
1 polymer ?
#
loop_
_entity_poly.entity_id
_entity_poly.type
_entity_poly.pdbx_seq_one_letter_code
_entity_poly.pdbx_strand_id
1 'polypeptide(L)' 'MVLEHAAGLPDAGTLVVVSHGGTIRTTIGRLLGLESHHWEGLGGLSNCCWSVLGEGARGWRLLEHNAGTLPEPVLGDDD' A
#
# COMPACT_ATOMS: atom_id res chain seq x y z
N MET A 1 -0.31 -9.28 -12.86
CA MET A 1 0.54 -9.46 -11.65
C MET A 1 -0.13 -8.94 -10.37
N VAL A 2 0.09 -7.72 -9.85
CA VAL A 2 -0.49 -7.36 -8.52
C VAL A 2 -2.02 -7.32 -8.50
N LEU A 3 -2.65 -6.59 -9.43
CA LEU A 3 -4.11 -6.51 -9.53
C LEU A 3 -4.77 -7.88 -9.81
N GLU A 4 -4.10 -8.71 -10.58
CA GLU A 4 -4.55 -10.08 -10.90
C GLU A 4 -4.57 -10.97 -9.65
N HIS A 5 -3.53 -10.91 -8.81
CA HIS A 5 -3.51 -11.63 -7.54
C HIS A 5 -4.50 -11.03 -6.53
N ALA A 6 -4.69 -9.71 -6.52
CA ALA A 6 -5.67 -9.06 -5.65
C ALA A 6 -7.11 -9.50 -6.00
N ALA A 7 -7.44 -9.61 -7.29
CA ALA A 7 -8.76 -10.06 -7.76
C ALA A 7 -9.09 -11.51 -7.40
N GLY A 8 -8.10 -12.33 -7.06
CA GLY A 8 -8.28 -13.73 -6.63
C GLY A 8 -8.42 -13.92 -5.13
N LEU A 9 -8.38 -12.85 -4.33
CA LEU A 9 -8.52 -12.94 -2.88
C LEU A 9 -9.98 -13.20 -2.48
N PRO A 10 -10.22 -13.87 -1.34
CA PRO A 10 -11.54 -13.86 -0.72
C PRO A 10 -11.90 -12.44 -0.25
N ASP A 11 -13.19 -12.22 0.03
CA ASP A 11 -13.66 -10.97 0.65
C ASP A 11 -12.86 -10.66 1.92
N ALA A 12 -12.41 -9.41 2.05
CA ALA A 12 -11.50 -8.95 3.11
C ALA A 12 -10.13 -9.66 3.18
N GLY A 13 -9.73 -10.37 2.11
CA GLY A 13 -8.40 -10.96 1.99
C GLY A 13 -7.29 -9.92 1.90
N THR A 14 -6.10 -10.27 2.38
CA THR A 14 -4.91 -9.42 2.32
C THR A 14 -3.84 -10.04 1.42
N LEU A 15 -3.40 -9.30 0.40
CA LEU A 15 -2.25 -9.66 -0.43
C LEU A 15 -0.98 -8.99 0.13
N VAL A 16 0.02 -9.81 0.46
CA VAL A 16 1.35 -9.33 0.85
C VAL A 16 2.27 -9.43 -0.36
N VAL A 17 2.85 -8.30 -0.78
CA VAL A 17 3.79 -8.23 -1.91
C VAL A 17 5.17 -7.88 -1.38
N VAL A 18 6.15 -8.75 -1.62
CA VAL A 18 7.55 -8.55 -1.23
C VAL A 18 8.39 -8.26 -2.47
N SER A 19 9.08 -7.13 -2.49
CA SER A 19 9.95 -6.70 -3.59
C SER A 19 10.95 -5.64 -3.15
N HIS A 20 11.66 -5.03 -4.09
CA HIS A 20 12.55 -3.90 -3.85
C HIS A 20 11.80 -2.56 -3.83
N GLY A 21 12.30 -1.59 -3.07
CA GLY A 21 11.63 -0.30 -2.88
C GLY A 21 11.28 0.45 -4.17
N GLY A 22 12.15 0.41 -5.19
CA GLY A 22 11.86 1.02 -6.50
C GLY A 22 10.68 0.37 -7.24
N THR A 23 10.59 -0.96 -7.17
CA THR A 23 9.47 -1.73 -7.73
C THR A 23 8.18 -1.46 -6.98
N ILE A 24 8.25 -1.40 -5.65
CA ILE A 24 7.09 -1.09 -4.79
C ILE A 24 6.58 0.31 -5.10
N ARG A 25 7.46 1.32 -5.16
CA ARG A 25 7.09 2.70 -5.52
C ARG A 25 6.35 2.77 -6.85
N THR A 26 6.89 2.11 -7.87
CA THR A 26 6.28 2.07 -9.21
C THR A 26 4.92 1.38 -9.19
N THR A 27 4.80 0.30 -8.42
CA THR A 27 3.54 -0.44 -8.24
C THR A 27 2.49 0.43 -7.55
N ILE A 28 2.85 1.13 -6.46
CA ILE A 28 1.95 2.05 -5.75
C ILE A 28 1.48 3.16 -6.70
N GLY A 29 2.40 3.81 -7.43
CA GLY A 29 2.04 4.86 -8.39
C GLY A 29 1.03 4.39 -9.44
N ARG A 30 1.20 3.17 -9.96
CA ARG A 30 0.23 2.55 -10.89
C ARG A 30 -1.11 2.25 -10.25
N LEU A 31 -1.13 1.68 -9.05
CA LEU A 31 -2.38 1.36 -8.33
C LEU A 31 -3.18 2.63 -8.02
N LEU A 32 -2.51 3.72 -7.66
CA LEU A 32 -3.12 5.02 -7.41
C LEU A 32 -3.55 5.77 -8.68
N GLY A 33 -3.30 5.21 -9.88
CA GLY A 33 -3.62 5.87 -11.14
C GLY A 33 -2.78 7.12 -11.42
N LEU A 34 -1.58 7.22 -10.83
CA LEU A 34 -0.69 8.35 -11.04
C LEU A 34 0.03 8.22 -12.39
N GLU A 35 0.13 9.33 -13.11
CA GLU A 35 1.03 9.47 -14.25
C GLU A 35 2.49 9.23 -13.83
N SER A 36 3.29 8.65 -14.72
CA SER A 36 4.64 8.14 -14.39
C SER A 36 5.60 9.18 -13.82
N HIS A 37 5.50 10.43 -14.27
CA HIS A 37 6.31 11.54 -13.78
C HIS A 37 6.01 11.91 -12.31
N HIS A 38 4.86 11.50 -11.76
CA HIS A 38 4.53 11.71 -10.35
C HIS A 38 5.03 10.58 -9.44
N TRP A 39 5.51 9.46 -9.98
CA TRP A 39 5.91 8.31 -9.14
C TRP A 39 7.08 8.63 -8.22
N GLU A 40 7.96 9.56 -8.62
CA GLU A 40 9.09 10.01 -7.80
C GLU A 40 8.66 10.90 -6.61
N GLY A 41 7.40 11.35 -6.59
CA GLY A 41 6.81 12.02 -5.42
C GLY A 41 6.61 11.09 -4.21
N LEU A 42 6.69 9.77 -4.42
CA LEU A 42 6.70 8.78 -3.36
C LEU A 42 8.13 8.39 -2.99
N GLY A 43 8.43 8.44 -1.70
CA GLY A 43 9.71 7.96 -1.17
C GLY A 43 9.95 6.48 -1.49
N GLY A 44 11.21 6.06 -1.42
CA GLY A 44 11.54 4.64 -1.36
C GLY A 44 11.15 4.04 0.00
N LEU A 45 11.00 2.71 0.06
CA LEU A 45 10.84 2.01 1.33
C LEU A 45 12.21 1.77 1.96
N SER A 46 12.32 2.13 3.24
CA SER A 46 13.43 1.78 4.13
C SER A 46 13.48 0.27 4.38
N ASN A 47 14.61 -0.22 4.89
CA ASN A 47 14.79 -1.64 5.18
C ASN A 47 13.70 -2.14 6.14
N CYS A 48 13.09 -3.28 5.81
CA CYS A 48 11.97 -3.89 6.54
C CYS A 48 10.75 -3.01 6.75
N CYS A 49 10.64 -1.88 6.05
CA CYS A 49 9.46 -1.03 6.10
C CYS A 49 8.44 -1.44 5.03
N TRP A 50 7.17 -1.09 5.24
CA TRP A 50 6.06 -1.46 4.35
C TRP A 50 5.20 -0.26 3.96
N SER A 51 4.24 -0.51 3.08
CA SER A 51 3.16 0.41 2.74
C SER A 51 1.85 -0.36 2.72
N VAL A 52 0.77 0.27 3.16
CA VAL A 52 -0.57 -0.33 3.17
C VAL A 52 -1.43 0.39 2.15
N LEU A 53 -2.11 -0.38 1.30
CA LEU A 53 -3.10 0.14 0.37
C LEU A 53 -4.43 -0.56 0.62
N GLY A 54 -5.52 0.21 0.54
CA GLY A 54 -6.88 -0.30 0.58
C GLY A 54 -7.60 -0.01 -0.73
N GLU A 55 -8.37 -0.98 -1.23
CA GLU A 55 -9.25 -0.79 -2.37
C GLU A 55 -10.67 -0.47 -1.88
N GLY A 56 -11.25 0.62 -2.40
CA GLY A 56 -12.64 0.99 -2.14
C GLY A 56 -13.38 1.36 -3.41
N ALA A 57 -14.60 1.88 -3.29
CA ALA A 57 -15.46 2.23 -4.43
C ALA A 57 -14.83 3.23 -5.42
N ARG A 58 -13.80 3.98 -5.00
CA ARG A 58 -13.08 4.96 -5.82
C ARG A 58 -11.69 4.50 -6.26
N GLY A 59 -11.41 3.20 -6.14
CA GLY A 59 -10.11 2.59 -6.44
C GLY A 59 -9.19 2.51 -5.23
N TRP A 60 -7.90 2.32 -5.50
CA TRP A 60 -6.86 2.13 -4.48
C TRP A 60 -6.49 3.43 -3.78
N ARG A 61 -6.22 3.33 -2.48
CA ARG A 61 -5.73 4.43 -1.65
C ARG A 61 -4.52 3.97 -0.86
N LEU A 62 -3.49 4.81 -0.80
CA LEU A 62 -2.34 4.64 0.08
C LEU A 62 -2.75 5.06 1.50
N LEU A 63 -2.80 4.10 2.41
CA LEU A 63 -3.20 4.30 3.81
C LEU A 63 -1.99 4.57 4.69
N GLU A 64 -0.88 3.90 4.40
CA GLU A 64 0.36 4.02 5.15
C GLU A 64 1.54 3.85 4.19
N HIS A 65 2.61 4.61 4.42
CA HIS A 65 3.80 4.54 3.59
C HIS A 65 5.07 4.60 4.42
N ASN A 66 6.00 3.70 4.10
CA ASN A 66 7.30 3.57 4.74
C ASN A 66 7.25 3.38 6.27
N ALA A 67 6.25 2.64 6.74
CA ALA A 67 6.12 2.30 8.15
C ALA A 67 7.11 1.20 8.53
N GLY A 68 7.77 1.36 9.68
CA GLY A 68 8.77 0.40 10.20
C GLY A 68 8.42 -0.18 11.58
N THR A 69 7.27 0.21 12.13
CA THR A 69 6.75 -0.25 13.42
C THR A 69 5.25 -0.43 13.31
N LEU A 70 4.68 -1.34 14.10
CA LEU A 70 3.23 -1.48 14.15
C LEU A 70 2.59 -0.17 14.62
N PRO A 71 1.42 0.21 14.08
CA PRO A 71 0.68 1.35 14.60
C PRO A 71 0.33 1.09 16.07
N GLU A 72 0.46 2.12 16.92
CA GLU A 72 -0.05 2.02 18.27
C GLU A 72 -1.57 1.87 18.24
N PRO A 73 -2.16 0.94 19.02
CA PRO A 73 -3.60 0.80 19.07
C PRO A 73 -4.21 2.11 19.57
N VAL A 74 -5.09 2.70 18.75
CA VAL A 74 -5.93 3.82 19.20
C VAL A 74 -6.96 3.22 20.16
N LEU A 75 -6.72 3.35 21.47
CA LEU A 75 -7.76 3.15 22.46
C LEU A 75 -8.83 4.20 22.18
N GLY A 76 -9.94 3.80 21.59
CA GLY A 76 -11.14 4.63 21.60
C GLY A 76 -11.66 4.66 23.04
N ASP A 77 -11.73 5.85 23.63
CA ASP A 77 -12.50 6.07 24.85
C ASP A 77 -13.99 5.95 24.47
N ASP A 78 -14.52 4.73 24.50
CA ASP A 78 -15.96 4.49 24.56
C ASP A 78 -16.39 4.55 26.04
N ASP A 79 -16.87 5.72 26.48
CA ASP A 79 -17.75 5.88 27.65
C ASP A 79 -19.22 5.78 27.22
#